data_AF-A0A7C7DD83-F1
#
_entry.id   AF-A0A7C7DD83-F1
#
_cell.length_a   1.000
_cell.length_b   1.000
_cell.length_c   1.000
_cell.angle_alpha   90.00
_cell.angle_beta   90.00
_cell.angle_gamma   90.00
#
_symmetry.space_group_name_H-M   'P 1'
#
loop_
_entity.id
_entity.type
_entity.pdbx_description
1 polymer ?
#
loop_
_entity_poly.entity_id
_entity_poly.type
_entity_poly.pdbx_seq_one_letter_code
_entity_poly.pdbx_strand_id
1 'polypeptide(L)'
;MEKAVHRSIKLLVVALVLALSFSVGPAATADGLPLPVEWRSELSTRRVWVASDLSNQPVDSSLNSPLLVRMGIRRLRDAGLSGRGVTVAVIDTGLDPTRFLPGTIVDWIDLTAEGVIITDGPYRITDGKVSVDGITFDVRAVPSRSGYLRIGRWSPLNLYRDCALEQVLRGRDPLMVAVTDRKSRGVYDTVYVDANQDGTFSASEELPLYRESQSYLSVYKTDKTSAHLVVVLSDLKANGEVVVLGFDGHGHGTCTASILAGTAEGYDPI
;
A
#
# COMPACT_ATOMS: atom_id res chain seq x y z
N MET A 1 -42.66 14.88 10.92
CA MET A 1 -42.56 13.61 10.19
C MET A 1 -41.59 13.78 9.03
N GLU A 2 -40.30 13.56 9.26
CA GLU A 2 -39.34 13.47 8.16
C GLU A 2 -39.42 12.09 7.51
N LYS A 3 -39.29 12.03 6.18
CA LYS A 3 -39.14 10.77 5.45
C LYS A 3 -37.66 10.53 5.20
N ALA A 4 -37.07 9.59 5.94
CA ALA A 4 -35.71 9.13 5.66
C ALA A 4 -35.64 8.51 4.25
N VAL A 5 -34.93 9.17 3.33
CA VAL A 5 -34.74 8.69 1.95
C VAL A 5 -33.62 7.66 1.96
N HIS A 6 -34.00 6.38 2.07
CA HIS A 6 -33.06 5.26 2.07
C HIS A 6 -32.46 5.06 0.66
N ARG A 7 -31.28 5.63 0.41
CA ARG A 7 -30.56 5.47 -0.87
C ARG A 7 -29.80 4.14 -0.89
N SER A 8 -30.38 3.14 -1.55
CA SER A 8 -29.68 1.86 -1.82
C SER A 8 -28.45 2.10 -2.71
N ILE A 9 -27.26 1.89 -2.17
CA ILE A 9 -26.02 1.88 -2.96
C ILE A 9 -26.02 0.63 -3.85
N LYS A 10 -25.92 0.82 -5.17
CA LYS A 10 -25.76 -0.27 -6.13
C LYS A 10 -24.27 -0.46 -6.44
N LEU A 11 -23.65 -1.46 -5.83
CA LEU A 11 -22.28 -1.85 -6.16
C LEU A 11 -22.25 -2.48 -7.57
N LEU A 12 -21.61 -1.81 -8.52
CA LEU A 12 -21.34 -2.35 -9.86
C LEU A 12 -19.84 -2.64 -9.97
N VAL A 13 -19.46 -3.91 -9.81
CA VAL A 13 -18.06 -4.34 -9.94
C VAL A 13 -17.71 -4.52 -11.41
N VAL A 14 -16.96 -3.57 -11.98
CA VAL A 14 -16.32 -3.72 -13.29
C VAL A 14 -14.86 -4.10 -13.07
N ALA A 15 -14.53 -5.37 -13.28
CA ALA A 15 -13.15 -5.85 -13.22
C ALA A 15 -12.52 -5.74 -14.62
N LEU A 16 -11.52 -4.87 -14.77
CA LEU A 16 -10.75 -4.72 -16.01
C LEU A 16 -9.38 -5.37 -15.84
N VAL A 17 -9.21 -6.57 -16.40
CA VAL A 17 -7.92 -7.26 -16.43
C VAL A 17 -7.19 -6.89 -17.72
N LEU A 18 -6.29 -5.90 -17.65
CA LEU A 18 -5.40 -5.53 -18.76
C LEU A 18 -4.18 -6.46 -18.80
N ALA A 19 -4.40 -7.71 -19.19
CA ALA A 19 -3.32 -8.65 -19.45
C ALA A 19 -2.60 -8.28 -20.77
N LEU A 20 -1.40 -7.70 -20.66
CA LEU A 20 -0.45 -7.57 -21.78
C LEU A 20 0.73 -8.51 -21.60
N SER A 21 1.20 -9.06 -22.72
CA SER A 21 2.08 -10.23 -22.73
C SER A 21 3.52 -9.88 -22.37
N PHE A 22 3.95 -10.25 -21.16
CA PHE A 22 5.37 -10.46 -20.89
C PHE A 22 5.87 -11.61 -21.78
N SER A 23 7.02 -11.41 -22.44
CA SER A 23 7.60 -12.42 -23.33
C SER A 23 8.13 -13.59 -22.50
N VAL A 24 7.45 -14.74 -22.58
CA VAL A 24 7.76 -15.91 -21.76
C VAL A 24 9.04 -16.58 -22.26
N GLY A 25 10.17 -16.23 -21.65
CA GLY A 25 11.39 -17.04 -21.71
C GLY A 25 11.11 -18.46 -21.19
N PRO A 26 11.86 -19.48 -21.65
CA PRO A 26 11.55 -20.88 -21.34
C PRO A 26 11.55 -21.12 -19.82
N ALA A 27 10.56 -21.88 -19.35
CA ALA A 27 10.22 -22.01 -17.94
C ALA A 27 11.41 -22.52 -17.09
N ALA A 28 11.97 -21.62 -16.27
CA ALA A 28 12.84 -22.00 -15.18
C ALA A 28 11.99 -22.61 -14.05
N THR A 29 12.13 -23.92 -13.82
CA THR A 29 11.46 -24.62 -12.70
C THR A 29 12.13 -24.21 -11.39
N ALA A 30 11.59 -23.18 -10.75
CA ALA A 30 12.03 -22.73 -9.44
C ALA A 30 11.50 -23.64 -8.34
N ASP A 31 12.25 -24.69 -7.99
CA ASP A 31 12.06 -25.43 -6.75
C ASP A 31 12.35 -24.50 -5.55
N GLY A 32 11.30 -23.91 -4.98
CA GLY A 32 11.41 -22.88 -3.94
C GLY A 32 10.22 -22.90 -2.98
N LEU A 33 10.39 -23.64 -1.87
CA LEU A 33 9.57 -23.65 -0.64
C LEU A 33 8.04 -23.79 -0.80
N PRO A 34 7.43 -24.92 -0.40
CA PRO A 34 5.97 -25.02 -0.40
C PRO A 34 5.36 -24.12 0.68
N LEU A 35 4.63 -23.09 0.26
CA LEU A 35 3.72 -22.33 1.14
C LEU A 35 2.80 -23.30 1.91
N PRO A 36 2.58 -23.11 3.23
CA PRO A 36 1.78 -24.02 4.05
C PRO A 36 0.39 -24.26 3.44
N VAL A 37 -0.02 -25.52 3.40
CA VAL A 37 -1.24 -25.98 2.71
C VAL A 37 -2.49 -25.20 3.16
N GLU A 38 -2.53 -24.84 4.45
CA GLU A 38 -3.58 -24.09 5.12
C GLU A 38 -3.91 -22.76 4.43
N TRP A 39 -2.90 -22.05 3.88
CA TRP A 39 -3.08 -20.74 3.22
C TRP A 39 -3.75 -20.87 1.84
N ARG A 40 -3.67 -22.04 1.19
CA ARG A 40 -4.31 -22.28 -0.12
C ARG A 40 -5.84 -22.34 -0.01
N SER A 41 -6.36 -22.75 1.15
CA SER A 41 -7.80 -22.80 1.44
C SER A 41 -8.42 -21.41 1.53
N GLU A 42 -7.79 -20.47 2.24
CA GLU A 42 -8.37 -19.15 2.50
C GLU A 42 -8.27 -18.21 1.29
N LEU A 43 -7.13 -18.19 0.60
CA LEU A 43 -6.89 -17.33 -0.57
C LEU A 43 -7.74 -17.71 -1.79
N SER A 44 -8.31 -18.91 -1.85
CA SER A 44 -9.10 -19.38 -3.01
C SER A 44 -10.56 -18.89 -3.02
N THR A 45 -11.06 -18.28 -1.93
CA THR A 45 -12.50 -18.01 -1.77
C THR A 45 -12.89 -16.54 -1.51
N ARG A 46 -11.94 -15.61 -1.40
CA ARG A 46 -12.23 -14.17 -1.16
C ARG A 46 -11.54 -13.28 -2.20
N ARG A 47 -12.29 -12.29 -2.70
CA ARG A 47 -11.89 -11.33 -3.74
C ARG A 47 -12.48 -9.95 -3.40
N VAL A 48 -12.08 -8.96 -4.21
CA VAL A 48 -12.55 -7.56 -4.23
C VAL A 48 -11.81 -6.65 -3.25
N TRP A 49 -11.25 -5.59 -3.83
CA TRP A 49 -10.61 -4.45 -3.17
C TRP A 49 -11.30 -3.19 -3.71
N VAL A 50 -11.46 -2.16 -2.87
CA VAL A 50 -12.46 -1.10 -3.08
C VAL A 50 -11.78 0.26 -3.26
N ALA A 51 -12.11 0.97 -4.34
CA ALA A 51 -11.84 2.40 -4.52
C ALA A 51 -13.17 3.13 -4.73
N SER A 52 -13.62 3.97 -3.80
CA SER A 52 -14.91 4.68 -3.89
C SER A 52 -14.75 6.19 -3.72
N ASP A 53 -14.68 6.92 -4.83
CA ASP A 53 -14.66 8.38 -4.79
C ASP A 53 -15.98 8.94 -4.23
N LEU A 54 -15.88 9.47 -3.01
CA LEU A 54 -16.91 10.26 -2.32
C LEU A 54 -16.58 11.77 -2.32
N SER A 55 -15.45 12.18 -2.90
CA SER A 55 -15.07 13.59 -3.03
C SER A 55 -15.92 14.29 -4.09
N ASN A 56 -16.21 15.57 -3.93
CA ASN A 56 -17.12 16.28 -4.85
C ASN A 56 -16.42 16.88 -6.08
N GLN A 57 -15.24 16.38 -6.44
CA GLN A 57 -14.41 16.95 -7.51
C GLN A 57 -14.89 16.55 -8.91
N PRO A 58 -14.62 17.39 -9.94
CA PRO A 58 -14.62 16.96 -11.34
C PRO A 58 -13.31 16.23 -11.68
N VAL A 59 -13.32 15.42 -12.74
CA VAL A 59 -12.09 14.89 -13.35
C VAL A 59 -11.22 16.06 -13.83
N ASP A 60 -9.93 16.03 -13.49
CA ASP A 60 -9.02 17.16 -13.71
C ASP A 60 -8.72 17.42 -15.20
N SER A 61 -8.05 18.53 -15.44
CA SER A 61 -7.92 19.25 -16.69
C SER A 61 -6.79 18.76 -17.60
N SER A 62 -6.00 17.76 -17.18
CA SER A 62 -4.88 17.15 -17.93
C SER A 62 -5.30 16.32 -19.17
N LEU A 63 -6.51 16.54 -19.69
CA LEU A 63 -7.19 15.85 -20.81
C LEU A 63 -6.52 15.99 -22.20
N ASN A 64 -5.20 16.21 -22.25
CA ASN A 64 -4.42 16.44 -23.47
C ASN A 64 -3.82 15.17 -24.08
N SER A 65 -3.86 14.02 -23.39
CA SER A 65 -3.52 12.74 -24.02
C SER A 65 -4.49 12.43 -25.18
N PRO A 66 -3.99 12.18 -26.42
CA PRO A 66 -4.85 11.80 -27.55
C PRO A 66 -5.67 10.52 -27.30
N LEU A 67 -5.25 9.67 -26.36
CA LEU A 67 -5.98 8.47 -25.95
C LEU A 67 -7.33 8.83 -25.32
N LEU A 68 -7.36 9.70 -24.31
CA LEU A 68 -8.58 10.11 -23.61
C LEU A 68 -9.57 10.86 -24.54
N VAL A 69 -9.03 11.59 -25.52
CA VAL A 69 -9.82 12.23 -26.58
C VAL A 69 -10.44 11.18 -27.52
N ARG A 70 -9.68 10.18 -27.96
CA ARG A 70 -10.16 9.07 -28.81
C ARG A 70 -11.17 8.16 -28.10
N MET A 71 -11.00 7.94 -26.79
CA MET A 71 -11.98 7.24 -25.93
C MET A 71 -13.28 8.03 -25.72
N GLY A 72 -13.35 9.29 -26.16
CA GLY A 72 -14.55 10.11 -26.06
C GLY A 72 -14.85 10.64 -24.66
N ILE A 73 -13.91 10.57 -23.72
CA ILE A 73 -14.10 10.97 -22.30
C ILE A 73 -14.65 12.39 -22.18
N ARG A 74 -14.19 13.33 -23.03
CA ARG A 74 -14.72 14.69 -23.10
C ARG A 74 -16.26 14.70 -23.35
N ARG A 75 -16.77 13.89 -24.29
CA ARG A 75 -18.21 13.80 -24.59
C ARG A 75 -19.02 13.23 -23.42
N LEU A 76 -18.45 12.28 -22.66
CA LEU A 76 -19.10 11.72 -21.47
C LEU A 76 -19.21 12.79 -20.37
N ARG A 77 -18.10 13.48 -20.09
CA ARG A 77 -18.04 14.59 -19.11
C ARG A 77 -18.98 15.74 -19.50
N ASP A 78 -18.99 16.13 -20.76
CA ASP A 78 -19.83 17.21 -21.28
C ASP A 78 -21.34 16.83 -21.27
N ALA A 79 -21.66 15.52 -21.22
CA ALA A 79 -22.99 14.98 -20.95
C ALA A 79 -23.28 14.77 -19.43
N GLY A 80 -22.41 15.26 -18.54
CA GLY A 80 -22.57 15.17 -17.08
C GLY A 80 -22.15 13.83 -16.45
N LEU A 81 -21.54 12.91 -17.21
CA LEU A 81 -21.10 11.61 -16.72
C LEU A 81 -19.67 11.70 -16.20
N SER A 82 -19.47 11.53 -14.89
CA SER A 82 -18.18 11.71 -14.22
C SER A 82 -17.65 10.48 -13.46
N GLY A 83 -18.29 9.31 -13.59
CA GLY A 83 -17.94 8.11 -12.81
C GLY A 83 -18.31 8.15 -11.31
N ARG A 84 -18.90 9.25 -10.82
CA ARG A 84 -19.26 9.44 -9.40
C ARG A 84 -20.06 8.27 -8.83
N GLY A 85 -19.57 7.67 -7.75
CA GLY A 85 -20.21 6.53 -7.08
C GLY A 85 -20.00 5.18 -7.77
N VAL A 86 -19.12 5.10 -8.78
CA VAL A 86 -18.61 3.83 -9.33
C VAL A 86 -17.31 3.47 -8.61
N THR A 87 -17.11 2.18 -8.37
CA THR A 87 -15.88 1.62 -7.80
C THR A 87 -15.23 0.69 -8.81
N VAL A 88 -13.95 0.93 -9.09
CA VAL A 88 -13.13 0.10 -9.97
C VAL A 88 -12.00 -0.52 -9.16
N ALA A 89 -11.82 -1.84 -9.27
CA ALA A 89 -10.66 -2.53 -8.72
C ALA A 89 -9.55 -2.58 -9.78
N VAL A 90 -8.39 -2.00 -9.47
CA VAL A 90 -7.17 -2.12 -10.28
C VAL A 90 -6.35 -3.30 -9.74
N ILE A 91 -5.90 -4.18 -10.63
CA ILE A 91 -5.05 -5.34 -10.29
C ILE A 91 -3.81 -5.23 -11.17
N ASP A 92 -2.72 -4.74 -10.58
CA ASP A 92 -1.51 -4.28 -11.28
C ASP A 92 -0.33 -4.24 -10.27
N THR A 93 0.81 -3.65 -10.63
CA THR A 93 2.07 -3.58 -9.87
C THR A 93 2.08 -2.68 -8.62
N GLY A 94 0.91 -2.22 -8.16
CA GLY A 94 0.74 -1.20 -7.11
C GLY A 94 0.38 0.20 -7.64
N LEU A 95 0.17 1.16 -6.73
CA LEU A 95 -0.16 2.56 -7.05
C LEU A 95 0.65 3.52 -6.15
N ASP A 96 1.14 4.65 -6.67
CA ASP A 96 1.69 5.73 -5.85
C ASP A 96 0.53 6.62 -5.35
N PRO A 97 0.12 6.55 -4.06
CA PRO A 97 -1.02 7.31 -3.56
C PRO A 97 -0.79 8.82 -3.58
N THR A 98 0.45 9.30 -3.75
CA THR A 98 0.75 10.73 -3.89
C THR A 98 0.32 11.31 -5.24
N ARG A 99 -0.05 10.46 -6.21
CA ARG A 99 -0.52 10.86 -7.56
C ARG A 99 -2.04 10.95 -7.69
N PHE A 100 -2.75 10.80 -6.58
CA PHE A 100 -4.20 10.80 -6.53
C PHE A 100 -4.70 11.78 -5.46
N LEU A 101 -5.92 12.29 -5.64
CA LEU A 101 -6.53 13.14 -4.63
C LEU A 101 -6.92 12.31 -3.40
N PRO A 102 -6.83 12.87 -2.18
CA PRO A 102 -7.36 12.21 -0.98
C PRO A 102 -8.82 11.83 -1.18
N GLY A 103 -9.15 10.55 -0.97
CA GLY A 103 -10.47 9.99 -1.27
C GLY A 103 -10.54 9.09 -2.52
N THR A 104 -9.60 9.17 -3.46
CA THR A 104 -9.67 8.40 -4.73
C THR A 104 -9.42 6.90 -4.53
N ILE A 105 -8.36 6.51 -3.81
CA ILE A 105 -8.08 5.12 -3.43
C ILE A 105 -8.61 4.93 -1.99
N VAL A 106 -9.49 3.95 -1.72
CA VAL A 106 -10.09 3.78 -0.36
C VAL A 106 -9.76 2.46 0.33
N ASP A 107 -9.11 1.52 -0.35
CA ASP A 107 -8.63 0.26 0.20
C ASP A 107 -7.42 -0.22 -0.63
N TRP A 108 -6.54 -1.02 -0.03
CA TRP A 108 -5.32 -1.52 -0.65
C TRP A 108 -5.03 -2.96 -0.23
N ILE A 109 -4.88 -3.88 -1.19
CA ILE A 109 -4.35 -5.23 -0.96
C ILE A 109 -3.08 -5.47 -1.80
N ASP A 110 -1.96 -5.75 -1.12
CA ASP A 110 -0.89 -6.55 -1.70
C ASP A 110 -1.38 -8.02 -1.80
N LEU A 111 -1.52 -8.52 -3.03
CA LEU A 111 -1.86 -9.92 -3.32
C LEU A 111 -0.62 -10.82 -3.49
N THR A 112 0.58 -10.25 -3.32
CA THR A 112 1.86 -10.93 -3.43
C THR A 112 2.38 -11.35 -2.05
N ALA A 113 3.69 -11.58 -1.93
CA ALA A 113 4.38 -11.66 -0.64
C ALA A 113 5.52 -10.63 -0.52
N GLU A 114 5.64 -9.70 -1.48
CA GLU A 114 6.76 -8.74 -1.53
C GLU A 114 6.74 -7.78 -0.34
N GLY A 115 5.56 -7.30 0.05
CA GLY A 115 5.37 -6.42 1.20
C GLY A 115 5.32 -7.10 2.56
N VAL A 116 5.47 -8.42 2.63
CA VAL A 116 5.28 -9.19 3.88
C VAL A 116 6.46 -9.05 4.82
N ILE A 117 6.15 -8.81 6.09
CA ILE A 117 7.09 -8.71 7.20
C ILE A 117 6.62 -9.64 8.30
N ILE A 118 7.49 -10.57 8.71
CA ILE A 118 7.33 -11.34 9.95
C ILE A 118 7.98 -10.53 11.08
N THR A 119 7.31 -10.44 12.23
CA THR A 119 7.80 -9.67 13.38
C THR A 119 8.20 -10.55 14.55
N ASP A 120 9.36 -10.29 15.13
CA ASP A 120 9.84 -10.92 16.34
C ASP A 120 9.28 -10.25 17.61
N GLY A 121 9.38 -10.94 18.75
CA GLY A 121 8.85 -10.50 20.04
C GLY A 121 7.55 -11.21 20.43
N PRO A 122 6.74 -10.65 21.35
CA PRO A 122 6.77 -9.27 21.81
C PRO A 122 7.90 -8.94 22.79
N TYR A 123 8.51 -7.78 22.60
CA TYR A 123 9.57 -7.23 23.45
C TYR A 123 9.02 -6.22 24.45
N ARG A 124 9.52 -6.26 25.69
CA ARG A 124 9.14 -5.31 26.74
C ARG A 124 9.90 -4.00 26.56
N ILE A 125 9.18 -2.88 26.48
CA ILE A 125 9.76 -1.55 26.44
C ILE A 125 10.35 -1.23 27.83
N THR A 126 11.64 -0.87 27.88
CA THR A 126 12.35 -0.52 29.12
C THR A 126 13.08 0.80 28.91
N ASP A 127 12.83 1.81 29.76
CA ASP A 127 13.36 3.18 29.64
C ASP A 127 13.18 3.82 28.25
N GLY A 128 12.09 3.45 27.56
CA GLY A 128 11.77 3.89 26.20
C GLY A 128 12.61 3.24 25.10
N LYS A 129 13.25 2.10 25.38
CA LYS A 129 14.08 1.33 24.45
C LYS A 129 13.63 -0.12 24.34
N VAL A 130 13.97 -0.74 23.22
CA VAL A 130 13.87 -2.19 22.97
C VAL A 130 15.15 -2.66 22.30
N SER A 131 15.69 -3.82 22.72
CA SER A 131 16.88 -4.43 22.12
C SER A 131 16.54 -5.75 21.44
N VAL A 132 16.97 -5.90 20.18
CA VAL A 132 16.75 -7.09 19.32
C VAL A 132 18.05 -7.40 18.59
N ASP A 133 18.53 -8.64 18.70
CA ASP A 133 19.79 -9.12 18.09
C ASP A 133 21.02 -8.24 18.36
N GLY A 134 21.06 -7.60 19.53
CA GLY A 134 22.12 -6.66 19.94
C GLY A 134 21.94 -5.22 19.45
N ILE A 135 21.07 -4.99 18.46
CA ILE A 135 20.63 -3.64 18.06
C ILE A 135 19.68 -3.10 19.13
N THR A 136 19.79 -1.81 19.47
CA THR A 136 18.90 -1.17 20.45
C THR A 136 18.19 0.03 19.83
N PHE A 137 16.88 -0.10 19.71
CA PHE A 137 16.00 0.91 19.12
C PHE A 137 15.50 1.87 20.20
N ASP A 138 15.49 3.16 19.88
CA ASP A 138 14.78 4.17 20.65
C ASP A 138 13.32 4.20 20.20
N VAL A 139 12.41 3.97 21.15
CA VAL A 139 10.97 3.79 20.93
C VAL A 139 10.17 4.72 21.85
N ARG A 140 10.78 5.80 22.39
CA ARG A 140 10.08 6.76 23.28
C ARG A 140 8.87 7.44 22.64
N ALA A 141 8.84 7.56 21.31
CA ALA A 141 7.72 8.13 20.56
C ALA A 141 6.62 7.10 20.20
N VAL A 142 6.85 5.81 20.45
CA VAL A 142 6.02 4.68 20.01
C VAL A 142 5.12 4.20 21.16
N PRO A 143 3.80 4.53 21.18
CA PRO A 143 2.94 4.25 22.33
C PRO A 143 2.44 2.80 22.34
N SER A 144 2.43 2.18 23.52
CA SER A 144 1.85 0.85 23.76
C SER A 144 0.93 0.87 24.99
N ARG A 145 -0.13 0.05 24.97
CA ARG A 145 -1.06 -0.15 26.12
C ARG A 145 -0.68 -1.35 26.99
N SER A 146 0.12 -2.27 26.48
CA SER A 146 0.72 -3.37 27.24
C SER A 146 2.05 -3.01 27.90
N GLY A 147 2.80 -2.09 27.31
CA GLY A 147 4.23 -1.88 27.57
C GLY A 147 5.14 -2.78 26.72
N TYR A 148 4.60 -3.33 25.63
CA TYR A 148 5.26 -4.26 24.71
C TYR A 148 5.03 -3.87 23.25
N LEU A 149 5.98 -4.21 22.39
CA LEU A 149 5.87 -4.06 20.94
C LEU A 149 6.49 -5.26 20.22
N ARG A 150 6.22 -5.40 18.91
CA ARG A 150 6.92 -6.36 18.04
C ARG A 150 7.81 -5.60 17.05
N ILE A 151 8.93 -6.18 16.66
CA ILE A 151 9.88 -5.58 15.71
C ILE A 151 9.97 -6.48 14.47
N GLY A 152 9.80 -5.90 13.29
CA GLY A 152 9.97 -6.57 12.00
C GLY A 152 11.04 -5.89 11.15
N ARG A 153 11.52 -6.62 10.13
CA ARG A 153 12.50 -6.14 9.15
C ARG A 153 12.00 -6.42 7.74
N TRP A 154 11.85 -5.38 6.91
CA TRP A 154 11.54 -5.55 5.49
C TRP A 154 12.81 -5.38 4.67
N SER A 155 13.25 -6.44 3.97
CA SER A 155 14.39 -6.34 3.07
C SER A 155 13.91 -6.04 1.65
N PRO A 156 14.55 -5.10 0.93
CA PRO A 156 14.34 -4.92 -0.51
C PRO A 156 14.65 -6.18 -1.34
N LEU A 157 15.37 -7.17 -0.77
CA LEU A 157 15.60 -8.48 -1.39
C LEU A 157 14.33 -9.36 -1.42
N ASN A 158 13.24 -8.94 -0.79
CA ASN A 158 11.91 -9.58 -0.88
C ASN A 158 11.18 -9.22 -2.19
N LEU A 159 11.64 -8.19 -2.92
CA LEU A 159 11.07 -7.77 -4.20
C LEU A 159 11.40 -8.78 -5.31
N TYR A 160 10.54 -8.87 -6.32
CA TYR A 160 10.80 -9.58 -7.55
C TYR A 160 12.04 -9.01 -8.25
N ARG A 161 12.93 -9.89 -8.70
CA ARG A 161 14.22 -9.49 -9.28
C ARG A 161 14.05 -8.64 -10.54
N ASP A 162 14.97 -7.69 -10.68
CA ASP A 162 15.09 -6.77 -11.82
C ASP A 162 13.94 -5.75 -11.96
N CYS A 163 13.02 -5.65 -10.97
CA CYS A 163 12.07 -4.54 -10.90
C CYS A 163 12.79 -3.19 -10.65
N ALA A 164 12.16 -2.08 -11.06
CA ALA A 164 12.77 -0.76 -10.93
C ALA A 164 13.07 -0.40 -9.47
N LEU A 165 12.17 -0.75 -8.55
CA LEU A 165 12.34 -0.51 -7.12
C LEU A 165 13.50 -1.32 -6.51
N GLU A 166 13.71 -2.58 -6.94
CA GLU A 166 14.83 -3.39 -6.45
C GLU A 166 16.17 -2.76 -6.84
N GLN A 167 16.30 -2.23 -8.06
CA GLN A 167 17.52 -1.52 -8.48
C GLN A 167 17.77 -0.24 -7.66
N VAL A 168 16.72 0.50 -7.30
CA VAL A 168 16.80 1.71 -6.46
C VAL A 168 17.18 1.40 -5.00
N LEU A 169 16.73 0.25 -4.48
CA LEU A 169 16.94 -0.17 -3.10
C LEU A 169 18.09 -1.19 -2.92
N ARG A 170 18.74 -1.63 -4.00
CA ARG A 170 19.85 -2.58 -3.97
C ARG A 170 21.00 -2.06 -3.10
N GLY A 171 21.38 -2.84 -2.09
CA GLY A 171 22.43 -2.46 -1.13
C GLY A 171 22.00 -1.45 -0.07
N ARG A 172 20.69 -1.22 0.13
CA ARG A 172 20.14 -0.53 1.31
C ARG A 172 20.03 -1.50 2.49
N ASP A 173 20.11 -0.94 3.69
CA ASP A 173 19.68 -1.64 4.91
C ASP A 173 18.17 -1.94 4.87
N PRO A 174 17.68 -2.99 5.56
CA PRO A 174 16.25 -3.26 5.70
C PRO A 174 15.50 -2.09 6.35
N LEU A 175 14.23 -1.91 5.97
CA LEU A 175 13.34 -1.00 6.72
C LEU A 175 12.95 -1.65 8.04
N MET A 176 13.22 -0.94 9.13
CA MET A 176 12.85 -1.37 10.48
C MET A 176 11.40 -0.97 10.77
N VAL A 177 10.62 -1.91 11.31
CA VAL A 177 9.19 -1.73 11.57
C VAL A 177 8.88 -2.09 13.02
N ALA A 178 8.10 -1.26 13.71
CA ALA A 178 7.60 -1.51 15.06
C ALA A 178 6.07 -1.59 15.05
N VAL A 179 5.51 -2.58 15.74
CA VAL A 179 4.06 -2.83 15.80
C VAL A 179 3.58 -2.73 17.24
N THR A 180 2.48 -2.00 17.47
CA THR A 180 1.98 -1.68 18.82
C THR A 180 0.48 -1.90 18.99
N ASP A 181 0.11 -2.06 20.25
CA ASP A 181 -1.26 -2.18 20.75
C ASP A 181 -1.81 -0.83 21.25
N ARG A 182 -1.68 0.21 20.41
CA ARG A 182 -1.88 1.63 20.76
C ARG A 182 -3.33 1.97 21.12
N LYS A 183 -4.31 1.44 20.37
CA LYS A 183 -5.75 1.60 20.64
C LYS A 183 -6.16 0.71 21.81
N SER A 184 -5.83 -0.59 21.77
CA SER A 184 -6.35 -1.61 22.69
C SER A 184 -5.29 -2.59 23.19
N ARG A 185 -5.12 -2.71 24.52
CA ARG A 185 -4.10 -3.59 25.15
C ARG A 185 -4.16 -5.03 24.64
N GLY A 186 -3.06 -5.50 24.08
CA GLY A 186 -2.90 -6.87 23.55
C GLY A 186 -3.49 -7.12 22.16
N VAL A 187 -4.07 -6.11 21.52
CA VAL A 187 -4.51 -6.17 20.11
C VAL A 187 -3.63 -5.20 19.32
N TYR A 188 -2.82 -5.73 18.41
CA TYR A 188 -1.90 -4.92 17.63
C TYR A 188 -2.66 -4.21 16.50
N ASP A 189 -2.53 -2.89 16.43
CA ASP A 189 -3.43 -2.02 15.66
C ASP A 189 -2.75 -0.83 14.95
N THR A 190 -1.49 -0.54 15.28
CA THR A 190 -0.72 0.59 14.72
C THR A 190 0.70 0.15 14.41
N VAL A 191 1.17 0.48 13.20
CA VAL A 191 2.54 0.25 12.73
C VAL A 191 3.31 1.57 12.69
N TYR A 192 4.61 1.49 12.95
CA TYR A 192 5.60 2.56 12.81
C TYR A 192 6.77 2.05 11.97
N VAL A 193 7.36 2.90 11.12
CA VAL A 193 8.49 2.54 10.26
C VAL A 193 9.62 3.54 10.44
N ASP A 194 10.86 3.07 10.50
CA ASP A 194 12.06 3.90 10.39
C ASP A 194 12.23 4.36 8.92
N ALA A 195 11.50 5.41 8.55
CA ALA A 195 11.41 5.93 7.18
C ALA A 195 12.69 6.62 6.69
N ASN A 196 13.66 6.85 7.59
CA ASN A 196 14.92 7.52 7.26
C ASN A 196 16.19 6.79 7.73
N GLN A 197 16.04 5.53 8.16
CA GLN A 197 17.10 4.55 8.43
C GLN A 197 18.18 5.05 9.40
N ASP A 198 17.78 5.71 10.50
CA ASP A 198 18.69 6.17 11.56
C ASP A 198 18.65 5.32 12.85
N GLY A 199 17.80 4.28 12.89
CA GLY A 199 17.68 3.36 14.01
C GLY A 199 16.80 3.86 15.17
N THR A 200 16.13 5.00 15.03
CA THR A 200 15.23 5.54 16.05
C THR A 200 13.83 5.84 15.51
N PHE A 201 12.81 5.32 16.18
CA PHE A 201 11.41 5.62 15.86
C PHE A 201 10.96 7.00 16.37
N SER A 202 11.89 7.86 16.82
CA SER A 202 11.61 9.20 17.36
C SER A 202 10.99 10.18 16.36
N ALA A 203 11.16 9.93 15.06
CA ALA A 203 10.55 10.70 13.97
C ALA A 203 9.56 9.87 13.13
N SER A 204 9.25 8.64 13.54
CA SER A 204 8.32 7.77 12.81
C SER A 204 6.88 8.23 12.99
N GLU A 205 6.22 8.52 11.89
CA GLU A 205 4.77 8.74 11.85
C GLU A 205 4.02 7.41 12.05
N GLU A 206 2.75 7.50 12.45
CA GLU A 206 1.89 6.33 12.55
C GLU A 206 1.36 5.90 11.18
N LEU A 207 1.44 4.60 10.89
CA LEU A 207 0.90 4.00 9.68
C LEU A 207 -0.22 3.00 10.05
N PRO A 208 -1.45 3.48 10.34
CA PRO A 208 -2.62 2.64 10.48
C PRO A 208 -3.08 2.08 9.12
N LEU A 209 -4.01 1.12 9.14
CA LEU A 209 -4.51 0.42 7.94
C LEU A 209 -5.05 1.40 6.90
N TYR A 210 -4.62 1.25 5.64
CA TYR A 210 -4.94 2.21 4.56
C TYR A 210 -6.45 2.41 4.39
N ARG A 211 -7.24 1.34 4.56
CA ARG A 211 -8.72 1.40 4.49
C ARG A 211 -9.39 2.21 5.60
N GLU A 212 -8.70 2.44 6.72
CA GLU A 212 -9.22 3.21 7.87
C GLU A 212 -8.89 4.70 7.75
N SER A 213 -7.75 5.07 7.14
CA SER A 213 -7.18 6.42 7.24
C SER A 213 -6.67 7.02 5.92
N GLN A 214 -6.50 6.21 4.88
CA GLN A 214 -5.85 6.57 3.61
C GLN A 214 -4.41 7.10 3.77
N SER A 215 -3.76 6.78 4.92
CA SER A 215 -2.41 7.22 5.26
C SER A 215 -1.34 6.43 4.51
N TYR A 216 -0.37 7.14 3.96
CA TYR A 216 0.84 6.58 3.36
C TYR A 216 2.08 7.21 4.03
N LEU A 217 3.22 6.56 3.86
CA LEU A 217 4.51 7.02 4.38
C LEU A 217 5.55 7.05 3.25
N SER A 218 6.20 8.19 3.08
CA SER A 218 7.35 8.33 2.19
C SER A 218 8.60 7.79 2.86
N VAL A 219 9.26 6.84 2.22
CA VAL A 219 10.57 6.31 2.62
C VAL A 219 11.64 7.06 1.84
N TYR A 220 12.58 7.67 2.56
CA TYR A 220 13.54 8.61 2.00
C TYR A 220 14.92 7.99 1.81
N LYS A 221 15.70 8.57 0.89
CA LYS A 221 17.16 8.40 0.89
C LYS A 221 17.75 8.96 2.18
N THR A 222 18.93 8.50 2.56
CA THR A 222 19.69 8.97 3.74
C THR A 222 19.96 10.49 3.74
N ASP A 223 19.94 11.14 2.58
CA ASP A 223 20.06 12.60 2.41
C ASP A 223 18.73 13.38 2.56
N LYS A 224 17.59 12.70 2.68
CA LYS A 224 16.22 13.24 2.75
C LYS A 224 15.80 14.14 1.57
N THR A 225 16.53 14.15 0.44
CA THR A 225 16.23 14.98 -0.73
C THR A 225 15.27 14.34 -1.75
N SER A 226 15.06 13.03 -1.68
CA SER A 226 14.10 12.32 -2.52
C SER A 226 13.50 11.13 -1.78
N ALA A 227 12.17 10.97 -1.90
CA ALA A 227 11.50 9.72 -1.56
C ALA A 227 11.78 8.70 -2.68
N HIS A 228 12.10 7.46 -2.30
CA HIS A 228 12.38 6.35 -3.25
C HIS A 228 11.27 5.31 -3.27
N LEU A 229 10.40 5.33 -2.26
CA LEU A 229 9.31 4.39 -2.07
C LEU A 229 8.21 5.10 -1.26
N VAL A 230 6.96 4.89 -1.63
CA VAL A 230 5.80 5.25 -0.81
C VAL A 230 5.14 3.97 -0.36
N VAL A 231 5.00 3.78 0.96
CA VAL A 231 4.38 2.59 1.56
C VAL A 231 3.03 2.92 2.20
N VAL A 232 2.13 1.94 2.22
CA VAL A 232 0.87 1.95 2.97
C VAL A 232 0.77 0.69 3.82
N LEU A 233 0.03 0.71 4.94
CA LEU A 233 -0.29 -0.53 5.66
C LEU A 233 -1.49 -1.21 4.99
N SER A 234 -1.24 -2.31 4.29
CA SER A 234 -2.27 -3.08 3.57
C SER A 234 -3.02 -4.04 4.51
N ASP A 235 -2.27 -4.80 5.32
CA ASP A 235 -2.84 -5.71 6.33
C ASP A 235 -1.96 -5.82 7.57
N LEU A 236 -2.59 -6.16 8.70
CA LEU A 236 -1.96 -6.35 10.00
C LEU A 236 -2.73 -7.44 10.75
N LYS A 237 -2.08 -8.58 11.04
CA LYS A 237 -2.68 -9.59 11.91
C LYS A 237 -2.80 -9.02 13.32
N ALA A 238 -3.96 -9.24 13.97
CA ALA A 238 -4.29 -8.67 15.28
C ALA A 238 -3.35 -9.08 16.43
N ASN A 239 -2.53 -10.12 16.26
CA ASN A 239 -1.47 -10.53 17.19
C ASN A 239 -0.12 -9.85 16.91
N GLY A 240 -0.02 -9.03 15.86
CA GLY A 240 1.14 -8.27 15.43
C GLY A 240 2.15 -9.03 14.56
N GLU A 241 2.00 -10.34 14.36
CA GLU A 241 3.07 -11.22 13.85
C GLU A 241 3.36 -11.08 12.36
N VAL A 242 2.39 -10.56 11.62
CA VAL A 242 2.50 -10.31 10.18
C VAL A 242 2.00 -8.89 9.91
N VAL A 243 2.88 -8.09 9.32
CA VAL A 243 2.59 -6.80 8.70
C VAL A 243 2.69 -6.98 7.18
N VAL A 244 1.81 -6.36 6.42
CA VAL A 244 1.88 -6.33 4.95
C VAL A 244 1.88 -4.88 4.49
N LEU A 245 2.99 -4.44 3.89
CA LEU A 245 3.13 -3.11 3.30
C LEU A 245 2.71 -3.13 1.82
N GLY A 246 1.90 -2.18 1.40
CA GLY A 246 1.60 -1.92 -0.01
C GLY A 246 2.49 -0.82 -0.59
N PHE A 247 2.89 -0.92 -1.86
CA PHE A 247 3.66 0.08 -2.59
C PHE A 247 3.52 -0.12 -4.12
N ASP A 248 3.95 0.84 -4.95
CA ASP A 248 4.17 0.62 -6.39
C ASP A 248 5.65 0.32 -6.66
N GLY A 249 5.94 -0.84 -7.24
CA GLY A 249 7.31 -1.27 -7.58
C GLY A 249 7.75 -0.93 -9.01
N HIS A 250 6.84 -0.46 -9.87
CA HIS A 250 7.05 -0.39 -11.33
C HIS A 250 6.43 0.85 -12.03
N GLY A 251 5.55 1.60 -11.38
CA GLY A 251 4.82 2.74 -11.97
C GLY A 251 3.64 2.36 -12.88
N HIS A 252 3.56 1.11 -13.34
CA HIS A 252 2.57 0.68 -14.33
C HIS A 252 1.13 0.75 -13.77
N GLY A 253 0.90 0.28 -12.54
CA GLY A 253 -0.41 0.40 -11.90
C GLY A 253 -0.83 1.84 -11.59
N THR A 254 0.12 2.72 -11.26
CA THR A 254 -0.12 4.18 -11.20
C THR A 254 -0.57 4.75 -12.54
N CYS A 255 0.07 4.35 -13.66
CA CYS A 255 -0.34 4.73 -15.01
C CYS A 255 -1.75 4.23 -15.34
N THR A 256 -2.03 2.94 -15.14
CA THR A 256 -3.34 2.33 -15.36
C THR A 256 -4.43 3.04 -14.55
N ALA A 257 -4.20 3.26 -13.25
CA ALA A 257 -5.16 3.88 -12.36
C ALA A 257 -5.40 5.37 -12.66
N SER A 258 -4.36 6.14 -13.01
CA SER A 258 -4.52 7.56 -13.37
C SER A 258 -5.22 7.77 -14.71
N ILE A 259 -5.08 6.84 -15.67
CA ILE A 259 -5.89 6.81 -16.90
C ILE A 259 -7.37 6.52 -16.56
N LEU A 260 -7.64 5.58 -15.65
CA LEU A 260 -9.01 5.21 -15.24
C LEU A 260 -9.70 6.30 -14.40
N ALA A 261 -8.98 6.98 -13.51
CA ALA A 261 -9.47 8.13 -12.75
C ALA A 261 -9.55 9.42 -13.59
N GLY A 262 -8.89 9.45 -14.76
CA GLY A 262 -8.74 10.63 -15.61
C GLY A 262 -7.80 11.69 -15.02
N THR A 263 -6.99 11.34 -14.02
CA THR A 263 -6.00 12.20 -13.35
C THR A 263 -4.60 12.10 -13.97
N ALA A 264 -4.45 11.39 -15.10
CA ALA A 264 -3.17 11.20 -15.78
C ALA A 264 -2.54 12.53 -16.22
N GLU A 265 -1.58 13.02 -15.44
CA GLU A 265 -0.53 13.92 -15.93
C GLU A 265 0.50 13.12 -16.76
N GLY A 266 1.43 13.82 -17.39
CA GLY A 266 2.46 13.21 -18.25
C GLY A 266 3.51 12.44 -17.46
N TYR A 267 3.20 11.21 -17.06
CA TYR A 267 4.15 10.30 -16.42
C TYR A 267 5.21 9.83 -17.43
N ASP A 268 6.46 10.17 -17.16
CA ASP A 268 7.64 9.65 -17.86
C ASP A 268 8.18 8.46 -17.03
N PRO A 269 8.26 7.23 -17.56
CA PRO A 269 8.59 6.03 -16.80
C PRO A 269 10.12 5.84 -16.59
N ILE A 270 10.73 6.83 -15.91
CA ILE A 270 12.16 6.97 -15.54
C ILE A 270 13.09 7.38 -16.70
#